data_AF-A0A1Q3QV50-F1
#
_entry.id   AF-A0A1Q3QV50-F1
#
_cell.length_a   1.000
_cell.length_b   1.000
_cell.length_c   1.000
_cell.angle_alpha   90.00
_cell.angle_beta   90.00
_cell.angle_gamma   90.00
#
_symmetry.space_group_name_H-M   'P 1'
#
loop_
_entity.id
_entity.type
_entity.pdbx_description
1 polymer ?
#
loop_
_entity_poly.entity_id
_entity_poly.type
_entity_poly.pdbx_seq_one_letter_code
_entity_poly.pdbx_strand_id
1 'polypeptide(L)' 'MQAVHSGQCGLCTHFGENHASSSALVTILTSHKAPLNMLDECGHPKHVALHLKVTPISGCDGFQPAAQA' A
#
# COMPACT_ATOMS: atom_id res chain seq x y z
N MET A 1 -5.40 -14.45 -0.57
CA MET A 1 -5.90 -13.08 -0.29
C MET A 1 -6.05 -12.94 1.21
N GLN A 2 -5.56 -11.87 1.80
CA GLN A 2 -5.82 -11.50 3.19
C GLN A 2 -6.56 -10.16 3.25
N ALA A 3 -7.32 -9.97 4.33
CA ALA A 3 -7.97 -8.70 4.60
C ALA A 3 -6.91 -7.65 4.94
N VAL A 4 -7.08 -6.45 4.40
CA VAL A 4 -6.24 -5.27 4.69
C VAL A 4 -7.06 -4.29 5.50
N HIS A 5 -6.47 -3.74 6.56
CA HIS A 5 -7.15 -2.84 7.49
C HIS A 5 -6.52 -1.45 7.50
N SER A 6 -7.26 -0.45 7.98
CA SER A 6 -6.73 0.91 8.18
C SER A 6 -5.48 0.86 9.07
N GLY A 7 -4.44 1.61 8.70
CA GLY A 7 -3.12 1.54 9.32
C GLY A 7 -2.13 0.61 8.59
N GLN A 8 -2.58 -0.12 7.57
CA GLN A 8 -1.71 -0.98 6.75
C GLN A 8 -1.37 -0.34 5.41
N CYS A 9 -0.22 -0.72 4.85
CA CYS A 9 0.33 -0.18 3.61
C CYS A 9 -0.68 -0.25 2.45
N GLY A 10 -1.42 -1.35 2.30
CA GLY A 10 -2.34 -1.54 1.18
C GLY A 10 -3.49 -0.52 1.09
N LEU A 11 -3.79 0.20 2.18
CA LEU A 11 -4.76 1.31 2.21
C LEU A 11 -4.09 2.68 2.38
N CYS A 12 -2.76 2.72 2.31
CA CYS A 12 -1.97 3.93 2.48
C CYS A 12 -1.72 4.59 1.11
N THR A 13 -1.78 5.92 1.06
CA THR A 13 -1.45 6.70 -0.15
C THR A 13 -0.02 6.50 -0.64
N HIS A 14 0.88 6.03 0.24
CA HIS A 14 2.31 5.86 -0.06
C HIS A 14 2.66 4.50 -0.66
N PHE A 15 1.73 3.55 -0.62
CA PHE A 15 2.00 2.20 -1.11
C PHE A 15 1.82 2.16 -2.63
N GLY A 16 2.90 1.84 -3.34
CA GLY A 16 2.94 1.84 -4.79
C GLY A 16 2.66 3.21 -5.42
N GLU A 17 2.89 4.32 -4.69
CA GLU A 17 2.63 5.68 -5.20
C GLU A 17 3.42 5.99 -6.47
N ASN A 18 4.60 5.39 -6.60
CA ASN A 18 5.45 5.48 -7.78
C ASN A 18 4.88 4.73 -9.01
N HIS A 19 3.83 3.92 -8.79
CA HIS A 19 3.11 3.10 -9.76
C HIS A 19 1.58 3.29 -9.63
N ALA A 20 1.14 4.52 -9.33
CA ALA A 20 -0.24 4.89 -8.96
C ALA A 20 -1.37 4.43 -9.91
N SER A 21 -1.07 3.92 -11.11
CA SER A 21 -2.05 3.40 -12.07
C SER A 21 -2.16 1.86 -12.09
N SER A 22 -1.59 1.16 -11.11
CA SER A 22 -1.69 -0.30 -11.06
C SER A 22 -3.10 -0.73 -10.64
N SER A 23 -3.78 -1.51 -11.48
CA SER A 23 -5.13 -2.05 -11.22
C SER A 23 -5.21 -2.86 -9.92
N ALA A 24 -4.08 -3.40 -9.46
CA ALA A 24 -3.96 -4.07 -8.18
C ALA A 24 -4.22 -3.12 -6.99
N LEU A 25 -3.72 -1.88 -7.03
CA LEU A 25 -3.90 -0.90 -5.95
C LEU A 25 -5.38 -0.51 -5.83
N VAL A 26 -6.03 -0.21 -6.96
CA VAL A 26 -7.47 0.07 -7.01
C VAL A 26 -8.29 -1.09 -6.46
N THR A 27 -7.90 -2.33 -6.80
CA THR A 27 -8.56 -3.54 -6.28
C THR A 27 -8.39 -3.67 -4.76
N ILE A 28 -7.22 -3.36 -4.21
CA ILE A 28 -6.98 -3.43 -2.77
C ILE A 28 -7.80 -2.37 -2.03
N LEU A 29 -7.84 -1.14 -2.55
CA LEU A 29 -8.61 -0.04 -1.98
C LEU A 29 -10.12 -0.32 -1.98
N THR A 30 -10.63 -0.96 -3.04
CA THR A 30 -12.07 -1.28 -3.16
C THR A 30 -12.47 -2.56 -2.44
N SER A 31 -11.66 -3.62 -2.54
CA SER A 31 -11.96 -4.93 -1.96
C SER A 31 -11.54 -5.06 -0.49
N HIS A 32 -10.64 -4.20 0.00
CA HIS A 32 -9.91 -4.38 1.26
C HIS A 32 -9.25 -5.77 1.38
N LYS A 33 -8.77 -6.30 0.25
CA LYS A 33 -8.08 -7.59 0.19
C LYS A 33 -6.87 -7.50 -0.71
N ALA A 34 -5.78 -8.12 -0.27
CA ALA A 34 -4.55 -8.17 -1.04
C ALA A 34 -3.94 -9.58 -1.09
N PRO A 35 -3.14 -9.88 -2.13
CA PRO A 35 -2.33 -11.09 -2.17
C PRO A 35 -1.25 -11.07 -1.08
N LEU A 36 -1.00 -12.22 -0.47
CA LEU A 36 0.03 -12.40 0.57
C LEU A 36 1.46 -12.20 0.05
N ASN A 37 1.66 -12.54 -1.21
CA ASN A 37 2.94 -12.50 -1.92
C ASN A 37 3.11 -11.20 -2.72
N MET A 38 2.18 -10.24 -2.60
CA MET A 38 2.34 -8.95 -3.23
C MET A 38 3.36 -8.12 -2.45
N LEU A 39 4.33 -7.61 -3.18
CA LEU A 39 5.32 -6.66 -2.70
C LEU A 39 5.24 -5.43 -3.58
N ASP A 40 5.21 -4.26 -2.94
CA ASP A 40 5.23 -2.99 -3.64
C ASP A 40 6.06 -1.97 -2.85
N GLU A 41 6.38 -0.86 -3.49
CA GLU A 41 7.25 0.14 -2.88
C GLU A 41 6.51 0.98 -1.84
N CYS A 42 7.23 1.35 -0.78
CA CYS A 42 6.78 2.38 0.17
C CYS A 42 7.39 3.72 -0.25
N GLY A 43 6.57 4.61 -0.81
CA GLY A 43 7.01 5.95 -1.23
C GLY A 43 7.00 7.00 -0.12
N HIS A 44 6.78 6.61 1.14
CA HIS A 44 6.77 7.53 2.27
C HIS A 44 8.08 8.36 2.28
N PRO A 45 8.06 9.70 2.37
CA PRO A 45 9.23 10.56 2.14
C PRO A 45 10.45 10.24 3.02
N LYS A 46 10.22 9.74 4.24
CA LYS A 46 11.30 9.30 5.12
C LYS A 46 12.03 8.04 4.63
N HIS A 47 11.37 7.22 3.82
CA HIS A 47 11.80 5.87 3.43
C HIS A 47 12.03 5.73 1.92
N VAL A 48 11.53 6.66 1.10
CA VAL A 48 11.60 6.60 -0.38
C VAL A 48 13.03 6.45 -0.91
N ALA A 49 14.01 7.11 -0.28
CA ALA A 49 15.42 7.02 -0.67
C ALA A 49 16.03 5.61 -0.45
N LEU A 50 15.38 4.78 0.37
CA LEU A 50 15.81 3.40 0.63
C LEU A 50 15.12 2.39 -0.29
N HIS A 51 14.16 2.83 -1.13
CA HIS A 51 13.38 1.97 -2.03
C HIS A 51 12.82 0.72 -1.32
N LEU A 52 12.26 0.93 -0.12
CA LEU A 52 11.76 -0.18 0.67
C LEU A 52 10.57 -0.84 -0.02
N LYS A 53 10.61 -2.17 -0.10
CA LYS A 53 9.49 -3.00 -0.58
C LYS A 53 8.78 -3.59 0.62
N VAL A 54 7.47 -3.39 0.68
CA VAL A 54 6.62 -3.83 1.78
C VAL A 54 5.44 -4.62 1.23
N THR A 55 4.81 -5.39 2.10
CA THR A 55 3.56 -6.08 1.75
C THR A 55 2.38 -5.15 2.04
N PRO A 56 1.25 -5.29 1.33
CA PRO A 56 0.05 -4.49 1.59
C PRO A 56 -0.53 -4.72 3.00
N ILE A 57 -0.22 -5.84 3.65
CA ILE A 57 -0.66 -6.15 5.02
C ILE A 57 0.28 -5.59 6.10
N SER A 58 1.44 -5.07 5.73
CA SER A 58 2.41 -4.50 6.67
C SER A 58 1.80 -3.27 7.36
N GLY A 59 2.01 -3.15 8.67
CA GLY A 59 1.67 -1.93 9.40
C GLY A 59 2.57 -0.76 8.98
N CYS A 60 2.01 0.44 8.97
CA CYS A 60 2.72 1.66 8.60
C CYS A 60 2.53 2.74 9.68
N ASP A 61 3.59 3.12 10.38
CA ASP A 61 3.55 4.22 11.37
C ASP A 61 3.32 5.60 10.72
N GLY A 62 3.65 5.74 9.43
CA GLY A 62 3.36 6.91 8.61
C GLY A 62 2.08 6.78 7.79
N PHE A 63 1.11 5.99 8.25
CA PHE A 63 -0.11 5.72 7.51
C PHE A 63 -0.89 7.00 7.20
N GLN A 64 -1.14 7.24 5.92
CA GLN A 64 -2.07 8.24 5.43
C GLN A 64 -3.07 7.55 4.51
N PRO A 65 -4.39 7.61 4.80
CA PRO A 65 -5.39 6.91 4.00
C PRO A 65 -5.33 7.38 2.55
N ALA A 66 -5.29 6.44 1.62
CA ALA A 66 -5.43 6.76 0.20
C ALA A 66 -6.82 7.37 -0.04
N ALA A 67 -6.88 8.43 -0.85
CA ALA A 67 -8.16 8.93 -1.33
C ALA A 67 -8.87 7.80 -2.08
N GLN A 68 -10.13 7.52 -1.72
CA GLN A 68 -10.93 6.51 -2.39
C GLN A 68 -11.02 6.86 -3.88
N ALA A 69 -10.62 5.92 -4.74
CA ALA A 69 -10.75 6.01 -6.18
C ALA A 69 -12.22 5.92 -6.60
#